data_AF-A0A7C2S8H3-F1
#
_entry.id   AF-A0A7C2S8H3-F1
#
_cell.length_a   1.000
_cell.length_b   1.000
_cell.length_c   1.000
_cell.angle_alpha   90.00
_cell.angle_beta   90.00
_cell.angle_gamma   90.00
#
_symmetry.space_group_name_H-M   'P 1'
#
loop_
_entity.id
_entity.type
_entity.pdbx_description
1 polymer ?
#
loop_
_entity_poly.entity_id
_entity_poly.type
_entity_poly.pdbx_seq_one_letter_code
_entity_poly.pdbx_strand_id
1 'polypeptide(L)'
;MVQSRRTVGLDRDLMEKFKEVARKRGMGIAPYLRKLLNEALEIERMGFFAPRALKERRLQIILEMFNFGYIPLGIDSDRIEVRAYGRRLGEMIKEIGGDVYSIIEYLGTMHKIAIAHEDRITILNPAVEGARDIRYIISEILKGMAEGARLSIKITDNMAVIEMPKELREELRKRVEDEITKPRGRR
;
A
#
# COMPACT_ATOMS: atom_id res chain seq x y z
N MET A 1 24.86 -29.74 -9.43
CA MET A 1 23.50 -30.32 -9.34
C MET A 1 22.69 -29.86 -10.53
N VAL A 2 22.21 -30.77 -11.36
CA VAL A 2 21.32 -30.44 -12.50
C VAL A 2 19.99 -29.96 -11.91
N GLN A 3 19.63 -28.69 -12.16
CA GLN A 3 18.32 -28.16 -11.78
C GLN A 3 17.23 -28.99 -12.46
N SER A 4 16.51 -29.80 -11.69
CA SER A 4 15.31 -30.50 -12.15
C SER A 4 14.31 -29.45 -12.65
N ARG A 5 14.07 -29.42 -13.96
CA ARG A 5 13.06 -28.54 -14.56
C ARG A 5 11.69 -29.13 -14.24
N ARG A 6 10.83 -28.32 -13.63
CA ARG A 6 9.44 -28.66 -13.36
C ARG A 6 8.54 -27.70 -14.10
N THR A 7 7.47 -28.22 -14.69
CA THR A 7 6.43 -27.41 -15.33
C THR A 7 5.50 -26.87 -14.26
N VAL A 8 5.23 -25.56 -14.28
CA VAL A 8 4.28 -24.90 -13.40
C VAL A 8 3.18 -24.31 -14.27
N GLY A 9 1.92 -24.63 -13.96
CA GLY A 9 0.77 -24.01 -14.59
C GLY A 9 0.55 -22.61 -14.05
N LEU A 10 0.50 -21.62 -14.94
CA LEU A 10 0.18 -20.23 -14.65
C LEU A 10 -0.90 -19.78 -15.63
N ASP A 11 -1.74 -18.85 -15.17
CA ASP A 11 -2.73 -18.22 -16.02
C ASP A 11 -2.06 -17.58 -17.25
N ARG A 12 -2.71 -17.74 -18.41
CA ARG A 12 -2.15 -17.32 -19.70
C ARG A 12 -1.98 -15.81 -19.77
N ASP A 13 -2.99 -15.06 -19.34
CA ASP A 13 -2.97 -13.59 -19.42
C ASP A 13 -1.92 -13.02 -18.48
N LEU A 14 -1.79 -13.60 -17.28
CA LEU A 14 -0.73 -13.25 -16.34
C LEU A 14 0.66 -13.54 -16.92
N MET A 15 0.85 -14.69 -17.58
CA MET A 15 2.12 -15.07 -18.18
C MET A 15 2.51 -14.13 -19.34
N GLU A 16 1.57 -13.73 -20.19
CA GLU A 16 1.84 -12.76 -21.26
C GLU A 16 2.25 -11.40 -20.70
N LYS A 17 1.55 -10.90 -19.66
CA LYS A 17 1.96 -9.67 -18.95
C LYS A 17 3.39 -9.77 -18.41
N PHE A 18 3.76 -10.89 -17.81
CA PHE A 18 5.12 -11.09 -17.32
C PHE A 18 6.16 -11.15 -18.45
N LYS A 19 5.84 -11.76 -19.60
CA LYS A 19 6.73 -11.78 -20.77
C LYS A 19 6.99 -10.39 -21.30
N GLU A 20 5.96 -9.54 -21.37
CA GLU A 20 6.12 -8.14 -21.78
C GLU A 20 7.03 -7.37 -20.82
N VAL A 21 6.83 -7.52 -19.51
CA VAL A 21 7.67 -6.87 -18.49
C VAL A 21 9.12 -7.34 -18.57
N ALA A 22 9.35 -8.64 -18.73
CA ALA A 22 10.69 -9.20 -18.89
C ALA A 22 11.37 -8.66 -20.16
N ARG A 23 10.64 -8.60 -21.29
CA ARG A 23 11.14 -8.08 -22.56
C ARG A 23 11.52 -6.60 -22.47
N LYS A 24 10.70 -5.76 -21.82
CA LYS A 24 11.01 -4.34 -21.58
C LYS A 24 12.31 -4.14 -20.80
N ARG A 25 12.76 -5.16 -20.07
CA ARG A 25 14.00 -5.16 -19.28
C ARG A 25 15.15 -5.92 -19.95
N GLY A 26 15.00 -6.33 -21.21
CA GLY A 26 16.00 -7.12 -21.93
C GLY A 26 16.23 -8.53 -21.37
N MET A 27 15.26 -9.07 -20.63
CA MET A 27 15.37 -10.38 -19.96
C MET A 27 14.43 -11.41 -20.59
N GLY A 28 14.86 -12.67 -20.59
CA GLY A 28 13.95 -13.80 -20.81
C GLY A 28 12.98 -14.00 -19.64
N ILE A 29 11.83 -14.61 -19.88
CA ILE A 29 10.82 -14.86 -18.84
C ILE A 29 11.34 -15.75 -17.70
N ALA A 30 12.06 -16.82 -18.02
CA ALA A 30 12.60 -17.76 -17.04
C ALA A 30 13.61 -17.11 -16.06
N PRO A 31 14.64 -16.37 -16.52
CA PRO A 31 15.54 -15.67 -15.59
C PRO A 31 14.84 -14.55 -14.81
N TYR A 32 13.84 -13.87 -15.41
CA TYR A 32 13.04 -12.88 -14.71
C TYR A 32 12.24 -13.49 -13.54
N LEU A 33 11.47 -14.56 -13.81
CA LEU A 33 10.70 -15.26 -12.77
C LEU A 33 11.60 -15.86 -11.71
N ARG A 34 12.75 -16.44 -12.09
CA ARG A 34 13.73 -16.96 -11.13
C ARG A 34 14.22 -15.86 -10.18
N LYS A 35 14.55 -14.68 -10.71
CA LYS A 35 14.96 -13.54 -9.89
C LYS A 35 13.84 -13.12 -8.94
N LEU A 36 12.62 -12.93 -9.46
CA LEU A 36 11.46 -12.52 -8.66
C LEU A 36 11.16 -13.52 -7.52
N LEU A 37 11.18 -14.82 -7.82
CA LEU A 37 10.94 -15.87 -6.83
C LEU A 37 12.05 -15.94 -5.78
N ASN A 38 13.30 -15.78 -6.19
CA ASN A 38 14.42 -15.76 -5.25
C ASN A 38 14.31 -14.59 -4.27
N GLU A 39 14.05 -13.36 -4.76
CA GLU A 39 13.85 -12.20 -3.89
C GLU A 39 12.67 -12.40 -2.93
N ALA A 40 11.56 -12.95 -3.43
CA ALA A 40 10.41 -13.27 -2.57
C ALA A 40 10.78 -14.28 -1.47
N LEU A 41 11.55 -15.32 -1.80
CA LEU A 41 12.01 -16.31 -0.81
C LEU A 41 12.97 -15.73 0.22
N GLU A 42 13.87 -14.82 -0.16
CA GLU A 42 14.75 -14.15 0.81
C GLU A 42 13.95 -13.31 1.81
N ILE A 43 12.93 -12.57 1.33
CA ILE A 43 12.03 -11.80 2.20
C ILE A 43 11.27 -12.72 3.18
N GLU A 44 10.72 -13.84 2.69
CA GLU A 44 10.03 -14.83 3.54
C GLU A 44 10.96 -15.43 4.61
N ARG A 45 12.23 -15.71 4.27
CA ARG A 45 13.23 -16.21 5.23
C ARG A 45 13.53 -15.22 6.35
N MET A 46 13.39 -13.93 6.09
CA MET A 46 13.53 -12.87 7.08
C MET A 46 12.29 -12.73 7.98
N GLY A 47 11.26 -13.56 7.79
CA GLY A 47 10.02 -13.53 8.56
C GLY A 47 8.97 -12.56 8.03
N PHE A 48 9.15 -12.01 6.82
CA PHE A 48 8.20 -11.10 6.20
C PHE A 48 7.40 -11.79 5.11
N PHE A 49 6.08 -11.61 5.12
CA PHE A 49 5.22 -12.10 4.05
C PHE A 49 5.51 -11.34 2.74
N ALA A 50 6.10 -12.00 1.74
CA ALA A 50 6.62 -11.37 0.53
C ALA A 50 5.54 -10.64 -0.31
N PRO A 51 4.31 -11.17 -0.47
CA PRO A 51 3.25 -10.42 -1.14
C PRO A 51 2.93 -9.09 -0.45
N ARG A 52 2.97 -9.05 0.89
CA ARG A 52 2.79 -7.82 1.66
C ARG A 52 3.98 -6.87 1.44
N ALA A 53 5.21 -7.36 1.49
CA ALA A 53 6.40 -6.53 1.24
C ALA A 53 6.39 -5.90 -0.17
N LEU A 54 5.97 -6.66 -1.20
CA LEU A 54 5.80 -6.13 -2.56
C LEU A 54 4.69 -5.08 -2.63
N LYS A 55 3.57 -5.30 -1.92
CA LYS A 55 2.50 -4.31 -1.79
C LYS A 55 3.03 -3.03 -1.15
N GLU A 56 3.72 -3.13 -0.02
CA GLU A 56 4.29 -1.99 0.72
C GLU A 56 5.31 -1.21 -0.13
N ARG A 57 6.24 -1.90 -0.82
CA ARG A 57 7.17 -1.23 -1.73
C ARG A 57 6.46 -0.53 -2.89
N ARG A 58 5.39 -1.12 -3.43
CA ARG A 58 4.56 -0.47 -4.45
C ARG A 58 3.94 0.83 -3.91
N LEU A 59 3.43 0.83 -2.68
CA LEU A 59 2.91 2.04 -2.04
C LEU A 59 4.02 3.08 -1.87
N GLN A 60 5.20 2.66 -1.42
CA GLN A 60 6.34 3.55 -1.27
C GLN A 60 6.77 4.19 -2.60
N ILE A 61 6.79 3.43 -3.71
CA ILE A 61 7.11 3.98 -5.04
C ILE A 61 6.08 5.04 -5.45
N ILE A 62 4.78 4.80 -5.22
CA ILE A 62 3.72 5.78 -5.50
C ILE A 62 3.97 7.06 -4.71
N LEU A 63 4.31 6.94 -3.43
CA LEU A 63 4.62 8.07 -2.56
C LEU A 63 5.87 8.84 -3.03
N GLU A 64 6.95 8.13 -3.38
CA GLU A 64 8.18 8.71 -3.92
C GLU A 64 7.91 9.57 -5.18
N MET A 65 6.98 9.15 -6.06
CA MET A 65 6.59 9.93 -7.25
C MET A 65 6.01 11.32 -6.92
N PHE A 66 5.40 11.49 -5.76
CA PHE A 66 4.86 12.76 -5.30
C PHE A 66 5.84 13.56 -4.43
N ASN A 67 7.14 13.25 -4.51
CA ASN A 67 8.19 13.76 -3.61
C ASN A 67 7.85 13.54 -2.13
N PHE A 68 7.04 12.52 -1.84
CA PHE A 68 6.73 12.12 -0.49
C PHE A 68 7.90 11.26 0.01
N GLY A 69 8.97 11.93 0.43
CA GLY A 69 9.89 11.36 1.41
C GLY A 69 9.10 11.03 2.67
N TYR A 70 9.66 10.22 3.58
CA TYR A 70 9.05 9.87 4.88
C TYR A 70 8.58 11.10 5.72
N ILE A 71 8.89 12.31 5.25
CA ILE A 71 8.24 13.59 5.53
C ILE A 71 8.14 14.33 4.18
N PRO A 72 7.04 15.03 3.85
CA PRO A 72 7.02 15.90 2.68
C PRO A 72 8.05 17.02 2.85
N LEU A 73 9.10 17.03 2.02
CA LEU A 73 10.26 17.94 2.12
C LEU A 73 9.95 19.43 1.85
N GLY A 74 8.67 19.79 1.75
CA GLY A 74 8.21 21.15 1.48
C GLY A 74 7.16 21.67 2.47
N ILE A 75 6.81 20.93 3.53
CA ILE A 75 5.95 21.49 4.59
C ILE A 75 6.79 22.41 5.46
N ASP A 76 6.81 23.68 5.08
CA ASP A 76 7.07 24.75 6.02
C ASP A 76 5.80 24.86 6.88
N SER A 77 5.84 24.27 8.08
CA SER A 77 4.67 24.08 8.93
C SER A 77 4.05 25.40 9.42
N ASP A 78 4.74 26.52 9.17
CA ASP A 78 4.28 27.88 9.41
C ASP A 78 3.56 28.53 8.20
N ARG A 79 3.62 27.93 6.99
CA ARG A 79 3.06 28.52 5.74
C ARG A 79 2.08 27.64 4.98
N ILE A 80 2.10 26.34 5.18
CA ILE A 80 1.22 25.40 4.47
C ILE A 80 0.21 24.80 5.43
N GLU A 81 -1.08 24.95 5.10
CA GLU A 81 -2.15 24.16 5.72
C GLU A 81 -1.91 22.67 5.42
N VAL A 82 -1.31 21.97 6.38
CA VAL A 82 -0.89 20.56 6.28
C VAL A 82 -2.04 19.65 5.81
N ARG A 83 -3.24 19.88 6.32
CA ARG A 83 -4.45 19.13 5.92
C ARG A 83 -4.91 19.44 4.50
N ALA A 84 -4.76 20.67 4.03
CA ALA A 84 -5.04 21.02 2.63
C ALA A 84 -4.04 20.35 1.66
N TYR A 85 -2.77 20.23 2.06
CA TYR A 85 -1.80 19.44 1.33
C TYR A 85 -2.20 17.96 1.27
N GLY A 86 -2.62 17.38 2.40
CA GLY A 86 -3.20 16.03 2.46
C GLY A 86 -4.38 15.86 1.51
N ARG A 87 -5.32 16.82 1.46
CA ARG A 87 -6.48 16.80 0.54
C ARG A 87 -6.05 16.68 -0.91
N ARG A 88 -5.16 17.56 -1.36
CA ARG A 88 -4.64 17.53 -2.74
C ARG A 88 -3.96 16.20 -3.07
N LEU A 89 -3.18 15.64 -2.14
CA LEU A 89 -2.55 14.33 -2.33
C LEU A 89 -3.58 13.21 -2.48
N GLY A 90 -4.60 13.19 -1.61
CA GLY A 90 -5.67 12.20 -1.69
C GLY A 90 -6.41 12.24 -3.03
N GLU A 91 -6.69 13.45 -3.53
CA GLU A 91 -7.29 13.68 -4.85
C GLU A 91 -6.39 13.15 -5.98
N MET A 92 -5.13 13.60 -6.04
CA MET A 92 -4.19 13.20 -7.10
C MET A 92 -3.95 11.68 -7.14
N ILE A 93 -3.79 11.03 -5.98
CA ILE A 93 -3.60 9.58 -5.92
C ILE A 93 -4.84 8.84 -6.41
N LYS A 94 -6.03 9.30 -6.04
CA LYS A 94 -7.28 8.70 -6.50
C LYS A 94 -7.44 8.85 -8.02
N GLU A 95 -7.09 10.00 -8.58
CA GLU A 95 -7.17 10.28 -10.02
C GLU A 95 -6.31 9.34 -10.86
N ILE A 96 -5.13 8.95 -10.35
CA ILE A 96 -4.26 7.97 -11.04
C ILE A 96 -4.64 6.51 -10.77
N GLY A 97 -5.78 6.26 -10.12
CA GLY A 97 -6.26 4.92 -9.78
C GLY A 97 -5.52 4.28 -8.60
N GLY A 98 -4.87 5.09 -7.75
CA GLY A 98 -4.18 4.63 -6.56
C GLY A 98 -5.13 4.29 -5.41
N ASP A 99 -4.75 3.31 -4.60
CA ASP A 99 -5.47 2.93 -3.38
C ASP A 99 -5.07 3.84 -2.21
N VAL A 100 -5.79 4.94 -2.05
CA VAL A 100 -5.56 5.93 -0.99
C VAL A 100 -5.73 5.31 0.41
N TYR A 101 -6.67 4.37 0.58
CA TYR A 101 -6.91 3.72 1.87
C TYR A 101 -5.70 2.91 2.31
N SER A 102 -5.13 2.07 1.43
CA SER A 102 -3.90 1.33 1.73
C SER A 102 -2.70 2.24 2.00
N ILE A 103 -2.62 3.41 1.35
CA ILE A 103 -1.55 4.38 1.61
C ILE A 103 -1.69 4.99 3.01
N ILE A 104 -2.91 5.36 3.39
CA ILE A 104 -3.19 5.89 4.73
C ILE A 104 -2.86 4.84 5.79
N GLU A 105 -3.25 3.59 5.56
CA GLU A 105 -2.91 2.46 6.45
C GLU A 105 -1.40 2.31 6.60
N TYR A 106 -0.68 2.27 5.49
CA TYR A 106 0.78 2.10 5.47
C TYR A 106 1.50 3.23 6.21
N LEU A 107 1.20 4.49 5.88
CA LEU A 107 1.83 5.63 6.53
C LEU A 107 1.46 5.71 8.01
N GLY A 108 0.19 5.50 8.35
CA GLY A 108 -0.27 5.55 9.74
C GLY A 108 0.37 4.47 10.61
N THR A 109 0.48 3.24 10.11
CA THR A 109 1.10 2.12 10.84
C THR A 109 2.61 2.28 10.95
N MET A 110 3.28 2.71 9.87
CA MET A 110 4.72 2.99 9.86
C MET A 110 5.12 4.03 10.92
N HIS A 111 4.34 5.11 11.05
CA HIS A 111 4.61 6.17 12.02
C HIS A 111 4.00 5.89 13.41
N LYS A 112 3.41 4.71 13.62
CA LYS A 112 2.78 4.28 14.88
C LYS A 112 1.70 5.25 15.38
N ILE A 113 0.95 5.84 14.43
CA ILE A 113 -0.17 6.74 14.71
C ILE A 113 -1.50 6.19 14.22
N ALA A 114 -1.51 4.99 13.61
CA ALA A 114 -2.74 4.34 13.19
C ALA A 114 -2.82 2.89 13.68
N ILE A 115 -4.03 2.51 14.04
CA ILE A 115 -4.44 1.13 14.32
C ILE A 115 -5.36 0.69 13.18
N ALA A 116 -4.89 -0.29 12.40
CA ALA A 116 -5.65 -0.86 11.30
C ALA A 116 -6.45 -2.08 11.80
N HIS A 117 -7.75 -2.08 11.53
CA HIS A 117 -8.64 -3.23 11.68
C HIS A 117 -9.16 -3.66 10.30
N GLU A 118 -9.79 -4.84 10.25
CA GLU A 118 -10.32 -5.41 8.99
C GLU A 118 -11.30 -4.52 8.24
N ASP A 119 -11.90 -3.53 8.90
CA ASP A 119 -13.01 -2.76 8.34
C ASP A 119 -12.79 -1.23 8.41
N ARG A 120 -11.73 -0.77 9.11
CA ARG A 120 -11.44 0.64 9.37
C ARG A 120 -9.98 0.89 9.75
N ILE A 121 -9.53 2.13 9.61
CA ILE A 121 -8.27 2.65 10.15
C ILE A 121 -8.61 3.69 11.21
N THR A 122 -8.04 3.56 12.41
CA THR A 122 -8.14 4.59 13.45
C THR A 122 -6.82 5.33 13.55
N ILE A 123 -6.82 6.62 13.23
CA ILE A 123 -5.68 7.53 13.40
C ILE A 123 -5.79 8.17 14.79
N LEU A 124 -4.75 8.04 15.60
CA LEU A 124 -4.65 8.65 16.92
C LEU A 124 -4.05 10.06 16.77
N ASN A 125 -4.70 11.06 17.36
CA ASN A 125 -4.14 12.39 17.44
C ASN A 125 -3.03 12.39 18.51
N PRO A 126 -1.82 12.86 18.21
CA PRO A 126 -0.80 13.02 19.22
C PRO A 126 -1.25 14.04 20.27
N ALA A 127 -0.90 13.80 21.54
CA ALA A 127 -1.25 14.68 22.65
C ALA A 127 -0.58 16.07 22.59
N VAL A 128 0.42 16.25 21.72
CA VAL A 128 1.11 17.52 21.52
C VAL A 128 0.63 18.12 20.20
N GLU A 129 -0.21 19.15 20.30
CA GLU A 129 -0.61 19.95 19.15
C GLU A 129 0.51 20.90 18.75
N GLY A 130 0.92 20.88 17.48
CA GLY A 130 1.86 21.86 16.96
C GLY A 130 2.63 21.42 15.72
N ALA A 131 2.94 22.42 14.90
CA ALA A 131 3.72 22.40 13.66
C ALA A 131 5.14 21.76 13.75
N ARG A 132 5.59 21.34 14.94
CA ARG A 132 6.90 20.71 15.16
C ARG A 132 6.83 19.22 15.51
N ASP A 133 5.66 18.68 15.88
CA ASP A 133 5.51 17.23 16.04
C ASP A 133 5.21 16.59 14.70
N ILE A 134 6.17 15.81 14.20
CA ILE A 134 6.06 15.03 12.97
C ILE A 134 4.82 14.13 12.94
N ARG A 135 4.42 13.56 14.08
CA ARG A 135 3.24 12.71 14.16
C ARG A 135 1.96 13.52 13.98
N TYR A 136 1.94 14.77 14.45
CA TYR A 136 0.79 15.65 14.27
C TYR A 136 0.66 16.02 12.80
N ILE A 137 1.76 16.43 12.16
CA ILE A 137 1.82 16.74 10.73
C ILE A 137 1.31 15.55 9.91
N ILE A 138 1.83 14.36 10.16
CA ILE A 138 1.41 13.16 9.41
C ILE A 138 -0.07 12.88 9.68
N SER A 139 -0.54 12.96 10.92
CA SER A 139 -1.97 12.74 11.22
C SER A 139 -2.89 13.69 10.44
N GLU A 140 -2.52 14.96 10.29
CA GLU A 140 -3.28 15.94 9.51
C GLU A 140 -3.21 15.69 8.01
N ILE A 141 -2.05 15.24 7.49
CA ILE A 141 -1.94 14.79 6.09
C ILE A 141 -2.87 13.61 5.84
N LEU A 142 -2.85 12.59 6.70
CA LEU A 142 -3.65 11.38 6.52
C LEU A 142 -5.16 11.67 6.55
N LYS A 143 -5.61 12.54 7.47
CA LYS A 143 -6.99 13.04 7.49
C LYS A 143 -7.33 13.78 6.21
N GLY A 144 -6.45 14.68 5.77
CA GLY A 144 -6.62 15.40 4.51
C GLY A 144 -6.71 14.44 3.31
N MET A 145 -5.85 13.43 3.23
CA MET A 145 -5.88 12.42 2.16
C MET A 145 -7.21 11.68 2.12
N ALA A 146 -7.75 11.31 3.29
CA ALA A 146 -9.05 10.67 3.39
C ALA A 146 -10.18 11.59 2.84
N GLU A 147 -10.16 12.86 3.21
CA GLU A 147 -11.12 13.87 2.73
C GLU A 147 -11.03 14.05 1.21
N GLY A 148 -9.82 14.27 0.67
CA GLY A 148 -9.60 14.48 -0.76
C GLY A 148 -9.99 13.26 -1.60
N ALA A 149 -9.74 12.06 -1.08
CA ALA A 149 -10.17 10.82 -1.72
C ALA A 149 -11.66 10.51 -1.52
N ARG A 150 -12.40 11.33 -0.77
CA ARG A 150 -13.81 11.14 -0.40
C ARG A 150 -14.07 9.82 0.35
N LEU A 151 -13.13 9.43 1.21
CA LEU A 151 -13.32 8.31 2.14
C LEU A 151 -14.26 8.73 3.28
N SER A 152 -14.98 7.76 3.85
CA SER A 152 -15.82 7.99 5.04
C SER A 152 -14.92 8.19 6.25
N ILE A 153 -14.81 9.44 6.74
CA ILE A 153 -13.99 9.82 7.89
C ILE A 153 -14.86 10.46 8.98
N LYS A 154 -14.69 9.99 10.22
CA LYS A 154 -15.31 10.57 11.42
C LYS A 154 -14.20 11.08 12.33
N ILE A 155 -14.23 12.37 12.65
CA ILE A 155 -13.20 13.02 13.45
C ILE A 155 -13.78 13.35 14.82
N THR A 156 -13.01 13.03 15.84
CA THR A 156 -13.25 13.37 17.24
C THR A 156 -12.01 14.08 17.78
N ASP A 157 -12.09 14.62 18.99
CA ASP A 157 -11.00 15.39 19.61
C ASP A 157 -9.66 14.62 19.62
N ASN A 158 -9.70 13.32 19.89
CA ASN A 158 -8.50 12.51 20.11
C ASN A 158 -8.18 11.50 18.99
N MET A 159 -9.08 11.32 18.03
CA MET A 159 -8.88 10.34 16.95
C MET A 159 -9.70 10.65 15.70
N ALA A 160 -9.28 10.11 14.57
CA ALA A 160 -10.07 10.03 13.35
C ALA A 160 -10.25 8.57 12.92
N VAL A 161 -11.47 8.19 12.56
CA VAL A 161 -11.79 6.84 12.07
C VAL A 161 -12.13 6.93 10.59
N ILE A 162 -11.42 6.16 9.77
CA ILE A 162 -11.62 6.05 8.33
C ILE A 162 -12.19 4.66 8.02
N GLU A 163 -13.40 4.60 7.49
CA GLU A 163 -14.04 3.33 7.14
C GLU A 163 -13.53 2.83 5.78
N MET A 164 -13.35 1.52 5.67
CA MET A 164 -12.93 0.90 4.41
C MET A 164 -14.01 1.05 3.32
N PRO A 165 -13.67 1.54 2.12
CA PRO A 165 -14.59 1.60 1.00
C PRO A 165 -15.21 0.24 0.65
N LYS A 166 -16.48 0.24 0.25
CA LYS A 166 -17.19 -0.98 -0.16
C LYS A 166 -16.50 -1.71 -1.32
N GLU A 167 -16.01 -0.95 -2.30
CA GLU A 167 -15.28 -1.47 -3.47
C GLU A 167 -14.05 -2.27 -3.04
N LEU A 168 -13.26 -1.73 -2.09
CA LEU A 168 -12.08 -2.40 -1.57
C LEU A 168 -12.44 -3.66 -0.76
N ARG A 169 -13.53 -3.60 0.03
CA ARG A 169 -14.05 -4.76 0.77
C ARG A 169 -14.49 -5.89 -0.17
N GLU A 170 -15.17 -5.57 -1.26
CA GLU A 170 -15.60 -6.55 -2.25
C GLU A 170 -14.42 -7.16 -3.01
N GLU A 171 -13.41 -6.36 -3.34
CA GLU A 171 -12.20 -6.85 -3.98
C GLU A 171 -11.41 -7.81 -3.07
N LEU A 172 -11.31 -7.49 -1.78
CA LEU A 172 -10.70 -8.37 -0.77
C LEU A 172 -11.51 -9.66 -0.59
N ARG A 173 -12.84 -9.58 -0.54
CA ARG A 173 -13.72 -10.77 -0.46
C ARG A 173 -13.53 -11.70 -1.64
N LYS A 174 -13.52 -11.17 -2.87
CA LYS A 174 -13.28 -11.95 -4.09
C LYS A 174 -11.94 -12.66 -4.05
N ARG A 175 -10.87 -11.98 -3.62
CA ARG A 175 -9.53 -12.59 -3.51
C ARG A 175 -9.49 -13.72 -2.47
N VAL A 176 -10.16 -13.56 -1.34
CA VAL A 176 -10.25 -14.61 -0.31
C VAL A 176 -11.09 -15.80 -0.81
N GLU A 177 -12.19 -15.55 -1.51
CA GLU A 177 -13.02 -16.60 -2.14
C GLU A 177 -12.23 -17.37 -3.22
N ASP A 178 -11.43 -16.69 -4.03
CA ASP A 178 -10.56 -17.30 -5.05
C ASP A 178 -9.43 -18.16 -4.42
N GLU A 179 -8.97 -17.81 -3.23
CA GLU A 179 -7.99 -18.59 -2.47
C GLU A 179 -8.61 -19.83 -1.79
N ILE A 180 -9.88 -19.75 -1.37
CA ILE A 180 -10.62 -20.86 -0.74
C ILE A 180 -11.14 -21.86 -1.79
N THR A 181 -11.55 -21.39 -2.96
CA THR A 181 -12.17 -22.23 -4.02
C THR A 181 -11.17 -22.98 -4.88
N LYS A 182 -9.86 -22.66 -4.82
CA LYS A 182 -8.85 -23.54 -5.42
C LYS A 182 -8.77 -24.85 -4.62
N PRO A 183 -9.12 -26.00 -5.21
CA PRO A 183 -9.10 -27.25 -4.49
C PRO A 183 -7.66 -27.50 -4.03
N ARG A 184 -7.48 -27.60 -2.70
CA ARG A 184 -6.30 -28.26 -2.12
C ARG A 184 -6.18 -29.61 -2.80
N GLY A 185 -5.24 -29.73 -3.73
CA GLY A 185 -4.96 -30.95 -4.46
C GLY A 185 -4.88 -32.10 -3.46
N ARG A 186 -5.80 -33.05 -3.58
CA ARG A 186 -5.77 -34.28 -2.80
C ARG A 186 -4.45 -34.99 -3.10
N ARG A 187 -3.83 -35.43 -1.99
CA ARG A 187 -2.61 -36.22 -1.90
C ARG A 187 -2.61 -37.43 -2.83
#